data_AF-Q14MI5-F1
#
_entry.id   AF-Q14MI5-F1
#
_cell.length_a   1.000
_cell.length_b   1.000
_cell.length_c   1.000
_cell.angle_alpha   90.00
_cell.angle_beta   90.00
_cell.angle_gamma   90.00
#
_symmetry.space_group_name_H-M   'P 1'
#
loop_
_entity.id
_entity.type
_entity.pdbx_description
1 polymer ?
#
loop_
_entity_poly.entity_id
_entity_poly.type
_entity_poly.pdbx_seq_one_letter_code
_entity_poly.pdbx_strand_id
1 'polypeptide(L)'
;MGLDIRKINLIEIKHNNWLKQLDCIIDFIDSFYEFRYKNSYEINIENCLPTNANGSKDRDDLLRLLGALEIKLNEWQIEFNWVSPRHTKSVVKNIENLSKYNDSCLWKYDKDTDLTYQYGKGWFYNNEIRKISNHVRDAIIIANYER
;
A
#
# COMPACT_ATOMS: atom_id res chain seq x y z
N MET A 1 -7.01 25.55 10.33
CA MET A 1 -6.72 25.03 8.98
C MET A 1 -5.77 23.86 9.18
N GLY A 2 -6.30 22.64 9.28
CA GLY A 2 -5.52 21.46 9.66
C GLY A 2 -4.67 21.01 8.48
N LEU A 3 -3.35 21.13 8.62
CA LEU A 3 -2.39 20.42 7.77
C LEU A 3 -2.44 18.95 8.16
N ASP A 4 -3.40 18.20 7.63
CA ASP A 4 -3.35 16.75 7.65
C ASP A 4 -2.43 16.30 6.51
N ILE A 5 -1.12 16.36 6.78
CA ILE A 5 -0.12 15.89 5.83
C ILE A 5 -0.08 14.36 5.96
N ARG A 6 -0.89 13.67 5.14
CA ARG A 6 -0.68 12.25 4.86
C ARG A 6 0.69 12.09 4.24
N LYS A 7 1.68 11.71 5.05
CA LYS A 7 3.08 11.58 4.63
C LYS A 7 3.30 10.20 4.03
N ILE A 8 3.40 10.13 2.71
CA ILE A 8 3.87 8.92 2.04
C ILE A 8 5.38 8.84 2.21
N ASN A 9 5.83 7.86 2.99
CA ASN A 9 7.25 7.54 3.10
C ASN A 9 7.54 6.36 2.17
N LEU A 10 8.24 6.62 1.06
CA LEU A 10 8.75 5.54 0.21
C LEU A 10 10.03 5.00 0.82
N ILE A 11 10.03 3.71 1.16
CA ILE A 11 11.22 3.03 1.66
C ILE A 11 11.81 2.21 0.52
N GLU A 12 13.04 2.55 0.13
CA GLU A 12 13.77 1.79 -0.87
C GLU A 12 14.47 0.59 -0.20
N ILE A 13 13.95 -0.62 -0.45
CA ILE A 13 14.58 -1.85 0.03
C ILE A 13 15.57 -2.35 -1.03
N LYS A 14 16.86 -2.14 -0.78
CA LYS A 14 17.95 -2.50 -1.71
C LYS A 14 18.42 -3.95 -1.60
N HIS A 15 17.85 -4.72 -0.68
CA HIS A 15 18.29 -6.06 -0.36
C HIS A 15 17.40 -7.12 -1.01
N ASN A 16 17.98 -8.00 -1.83
CA ASN A 16 17.28 -9.16 -2.41
C ASN A 16 17.16 -10.35 -1.43
N ASN A 17 17.30 -10.12 -0.12
CA ASN A 17 17.20 -11.15 0.91
C ASN A 17 16.05 -10.80 1.85
N TRP A 18 15.03 -11.66 1.88
CA TRP A 18 13.79 -11.46 2.65
C TRP A 18 14.04 -11.16 4.14
N LEU A 19 15.07 -11.73 4.77
CA LEU A 19 15.40 -11.43 6.18
C LEU A 19 15.78 -9.97 6.36
N LYS A 20 16.64 -9.43 5.48
CA LYS A 20 17.02 -8.02 5.54
C LYS A 20 15.84 -7.10 5.25
N GLN A 21 14.92 -7.52 4.37
CA GLN A 21 13.71 -6.77 4.10
C GLN A 21 12.81 -6.73 5.34
N LEU A 22 12.67 -7.87 6.02
CA LEU A 22 11.91 -7.98 7.27
C LEU A 22 12.49 -7.04 8.33
N ASP A 23 13.81 -7.05 8.53
CA ASP A 23 14.49 -6.16 9.48
C ASP A 23 14.18 -4.69 9.18
N CYS A 24 14.30 -4.27 7.90
CA CYS A 24 13.96 -2.90 7.50
C CYS A 24 12.49 -2.53 7.77
N ILE A 25 11.55 -3.45 7.53
CA ILE A 25 10.12 -3.23 7.78
C ILE A 25 9.87 -3.10 9.28
N ILE A 26 10.47 -3.99 10.08
CA ILE A 26 10.40 -3.97 11.55
C ILE A 26 10.93 -2.66 12.10
N ASP A 27 12.13 -2.26 11.70
CA ASP A 27 12.76 -1.01 12.14
C ASP A 27 11.89 0.21 11.79
N PHE A 28 11.28 0.19 10.60
CA PHE A 28 10.36 1.24 10.20
C PHE A 28 9.12 1.28 11.10
N ILE A 29 8.45 0.15 11.31
CA ILE A 29 7.26 0.08 12.19
C ILE A 29 7.63 0.47 13.63
N ASP A 30 8.82 0.09 14.10
CA ASP A 30 9.34 0.44 15.42
C ASP A 30 9.66 1.93 15.56
N SER A 31 10.12 2.58 14.49
CA SER A 31 10.35 4.03 14.50
C SER A 31 9.09 4.86 14.78
N PHE A 32 7.90 4.28 14.63
CA PHE A 32 6.63 4.88 15.07
C PHE A 32 6.28 4.50 16.52
N TYR A 33 7.28 4.38 17.40
CA TYR A 33 7.09 3.94 18.79
C TYR A 33 6.15 4.84 19.61
N GLU A 34 6.20 6.16 19.45
CA GLU A 34 5.38 7.13 20.21
C GLU A 34 3.87 6.91 20.01
N PHE A 35 3.53 6.32 18.89
CA PHE A 35 2.21 6.05 18.41
C PHE A 35 1.63 4.76 19.06
N ARG A 36 2.47 3.80 19.51
CA ARG A 36 2.06 2.50 20.06
C ARG A 36 1.25 2.55 21.36
N TYR A 37 1.39 3.60 22.16
CA TYR A 37 0.72 3.69 23.48
C TYR A 37 -0.75 4.12 23.42
N LYS A 38 -1.29 4.44 22.23
CA LYS A 38 -2.56 5.17 22.09
C LYS A 38 -3.71 4.45 21.40
N ASN A 39 -3.73 3.12 21.40
CA ASN A 39 -4.62 2.21 20.67
C ASN A 39 -4.02 1.72 19.35
N SER A 40 -4.31 0.46 19.05
CA SER A 40 -3.83 -0.33 17.91
C SER A 40 -3.75 0.45 16.60
N TYR A 41 -2.59 0.39 15.93
CA TYR A 41 -2.55 0.71 14.50
C TYR A 41 -3.29 -0.38 13.77
N GLU A 42 -4.18 -0.02 12.85
CA GLU A 42 -4.69 -0.95 11.86
C GLU A 42 -3.73 -0.91 10.67
N ILE A 43 -2.82 -1.90 10.59
CA ILE A 43 -1.93 -2.02 9.44
C ILE A 43 -2.63 -2.83 8.35
N ASN A 44 -2.95 -2.19 7.23
CA ASN A 44 -3.47 -2.89 6.05
C ASN A 44 -2.31 -3.41 5.20
N ILE A 45 -2.25 -4.73 4.99
CA ILE A 45 -1.22 -5.40 4.19
C ILE A 45 -1.91 -6.15 3.05
N GLU A 46 -1.52 -5.89 1.81
CA GLU A 46 -2.04 -6.66 0.69
C GLU A 46 -1.51 -8.10 0.74
N ASN A 47 -2.43 -9.06 0.69
CA ASN A 47 -2.11 -10.48 0.58
C ASN A 47 -1.68 -10.81 -0.85
N CYS A 48 -0.45 -10.42 -1.18
CA CYS A 48 0.18 -10.66 -2.46
C CYS A 48 0.37 -12.16 -2.70
N LEU A 49 -0.59 -12.79 -3.38
CA LEU A 49 -0.43 -14.18 -3.79
C LEU A 49 0.64 -14.29 -4.87
N PRO A 50 1.60 -15.22 -4.73
CA PRO A 50 2.62 -15.46 -5.74
C PRO A 50 1.94 -15.87 -7.05
N THR A 51 2.42 -15.31 -8.16
CA THR A 51 1.91 -15.68 -9.49
C THR A 51 2.71 -16.84 -10.07
N ASN A 52 2.13 -17.56 -11.04
CA ASN A 52 2.82 -18.63 -11.78
C ASN A 52 4.06 -18.13 -12.55
N ALA A 53 4.25 -16.81 -12.68
CA ALA A 53 5.41 -16.20 -13.32
C ALA A 53 6.61 -16.04 -12.38
N ASN A 54 6.44 -16.24 -11.07
CA ASN A 54 7.53 -16.11 -10.11
C ASN A 54 8.36 -17.40 -10.07
N GLY A 55 9.68 -17.28 -10.00
CA GLY A 55 10.54 -18.42 -9.69
C GLY A 55 10.18 -19.02 -8.34
N SER A 56 10.39 -20.33 -8.16
CA SER A 56 10.07 -21.02 -6.89
C SER A 56 10.68 -20.33 -5.67
N LYS A 57 11.92 -19.83 -5.82
CA LYS A 57 12.61 -19.09 -4.76
C LYS A 57 11.92 -17.77 -4.40
N ASP A 58 11.57 -16.94 -5.37
CA ASP A 58 10.97 -15.61 -5.09
C ASP A 58 9.60 -15.76 -4.41
N ARG A 59 8.85 -16.79 -4.80
CA ARG A 59 7.62 -17.18 -4.11
C ARG A 59 7.88 -17.56 -2.66
N ASP A 60 8.83 -18.46 -2.42
CA ASP A 60 9.09 -18.99 -1.08
C ASP A 60 9.65 -17.89 -0.16
N ASP A 61 10.49 -17.00 -0.68
CA ASP A 61 11.04 -15.84 0.05
C ASP A 61 9.93 -14.83 0.39
N LEU A 62 8.97 -14.57 -0.52
CA LEU A 62 7.79 -13.74 -0.21
C LEU A 62 6.93 -14.36 0.90
N LEU A 63 6.65 -15.67 0.81
CA LEU A 63 5.84 -16.36 1.84
C LEU A 63 6.54 -16.34 3.20
N ARG A 64 7.86 -16.51 3.24
CA ARG A 64 8.66 -16.38 4.47
C ARG A 64 8.60 -14.97 5.04
N LEU A 65 8.73 -13.94 4.20
CA LEU A 65 8.60 -12.55 4.62
C LEU A 65 7.24 -12.27 5.26
N LEU A 66 6.15 -12.64 4.57
CA LEU A 66 4.79 -12.39 5.05
C LEU A 66 4.49 -13.14 6.35
N GLY A 67 4.89 -14.41 6.45
CA GLY A 67 4.70 -15.20 7.67
C GLY A 67 5.52 -14.69 8.86
N ALA A 68 6.78 -14.30 8.62
CA ALA A 68 7.62 -13.75 9.68
C ALA A 68 7.13 -12.37 10.16
N LEU A 69 6.62 -11.54 9.24
CA LEU A 69 5.99 -10.26 9.58
C LEU A 69 4.73 -10.47 10.42
N GLU A 70 3.87 -11.41 10.04
CA GLU A 70 2.67 -11.76 10.81
C GLU A 70 3.00 -12.19 12.24
N ILE A 71 4.00 -13.07 12.42
CA ILE A 71 4.45 -13.49 13.76
C ILE A 71 4.89 -12.27 14.58
N LYS A 72 5.68 -11.36 13.99
CA LYS A 72 6.20 -10.17 14.69
C LYS A 72 5.11 -9.18 15.07
N LEU A 73 4.16 -8.91 14.18
CA LEU A 73 3.02 -8.04 14.47
C LEU A 73 2.16 -8.61 15.61
N ASN A 74 1.93 -9.93 15.61
CA ASN A 74 1.22 -10.62 16.69
C ASN A 74 1.98 -10.56 18.03
N GLU A 75 3.30 -10.78 18.03
CA GLU A 75 4.16 -10.64 19.23
C GLU A 75 4.06 -9.24 19.84
N TRP A 76 3.97 -8.22 18.99
CA TRP A 76 3.84 -6.82 19.40
C TRP A 76 2.40 -6.38 19.69
N GLN A 77 1.41 -7.29 19.56
CA GLN A 77 -0.01 -6.99 19.74
C GLN A 77 -0.49 -5.83 18.84
N ILE A 78 0.06 -5.73 17.63
CA ILE A 78 -0.38 -4.75 16.62
C ILE A 78 -1.50 -5.36 15.80
N GLU A 79 -2.62 -4.65 15.67
CA GLU A 79 -3.71 -5.08 14.79
C GLU A 79 -3.32 -4.90 13.33
N PHE A 80 -3.64 -5.88 12.50
CA PHE A 80 -3.38 -5.79 11.07
C PHE A 80 -4.44 -6.54 10.29
N ASN A 81 -4.64 -6.12 9.05
CA ASN A 81 -5.59 -6.73 8.13
C ASN A 81 -4.92 -7.17 6.85
N TRP A 82 -5.25 -8.38 6.44
CA TRP A 82 -4.97 -8.85 5.09
C TRP A 82 -5.99 -8.30 4.09
N VAL A 83 -5.53 -7.47 3.18
CA VAL A 83 -6.33 -6.92 2.08
C VAL A 83 -6.19 -7.81 0.85
N SER A 84 -7.30 -8.23 0.26
CA SER A 84 -7.26 -9.02 -0.97
C SER A 84 -6.77 -8.16 -2.15
N PRO A 85 -5.86 -8.65 -3.01
CA PRO A 85 -5.47 -7.95 -4.24
C PRO A 85 -6.64 -7.66 -5.19
N ARG A 86 -7.76 -8.38 -5.03
CA ARG A 86 -9.00 -8.13 -5.77
C ARG A 86 -9.58 -6.75 -5.46
N HIS A 87 -9.44 -6.27 -4.22
CA HIS A 87 -9.91 -4.95 -3.82
C HIS A 87 -9.19 -3.87 -4.62
N THR A 88 -7.85 -3.82 -4.53
CA THR A 88 -7.02 -2.86 -5.25
C THR A 88 -7.28 -2.91 -6.75
N LYS A 89 -7.31 -4.11 -7.34
CA LYS A 89 -7.63 -4.31 -8.77
C LYS A 89 -9.01 -3.78 -9.15
N SER A 90 -10.02 -3.98 -8.30
CA SER A 90 -11.38 -3.51 -8.55
C SER A 90 -11.45 -1.98 -8.53
N VAL A 91 -10.83 -1.34 -7.54
CA VAL A 91 -10.79 0.13 -7.41
C VAL A 91 -10.12 0.74 -8.65
N VAL A 92 -8.94 0.25 -9.02
CA VAL A 92 -8.20 0.72 -10.19
C VAL A 92 -9.04 0.57 -11.46
N LYS A 93 -9.58 -0.62 -11.72
CA LYS A 93 -10.36 -0.88 -12.94
C LYS A 93 -11.63 -0.01 -13.02
N ASN A 94 -12.30 0.21 -11.90
CA ASN A 94 -13.51 1.03 -11.87
C ASN A 94 -13.19 2.48 -12.21
N ILE A 95 -12.19 3.08 -11.56
CA ILE A 95 -11.79 4.47 -11.81
C ILE A 95 -11.28 4.64 -13.26
N GLU A 96 -10.44 3.72 -13.74
CA GLU A 96 -9.95 3.76 -15.13
C GLU A 96 -11.09 3.64 -16.16
N ASN A 97 -12.11 2.81 -15.90
CA ASN A 97 -13.25 2.70 -16.82
C ASN A 97 -14.16 3.92 -16.79
N LEU A 98 -14.47 4.45 -15.60
CA LEU A 98 -15.29 5.66 -15.47
C LEU A 98 -14.64 6.87 -16.15
N SER A 99 -13.30 6.93 -16.11
CA SER A 99 -12.54 8.00 -16.78
C SER A 99 -12.67 8.07 -18.29
N LYS A 100 -13.02 6.97 -18.97
CA LYS A 100 -13.17 6.91 -20.43
C LYS A 100 -14.34 7.73 -20.95
N TYR A 101 -15.35 7.93 -20.11
CA TYR A 101 -16.61 8.58 -20.48
C TYR A 101 -16.64 10.05 -20.07
N ASN A 102 -15.50 10.61 -19.67
CA ASN A 102 -15.41 11.98 -19.21
C ASN A 102 -14.28 12.71 -19.95
N ASP A 103 -14.65 13.58 -20.90
CA ASP A 103 -13.77 14.14 -21.94
C ASP A 103 -12.60 15.00 -21.42
N SER A 104 -12.50 15.25 -20.11
CA SER A 104 -11.39 16.02 -19.53
C SER A 104 -11.25 15.91 -18.00
N CYS A 105 -12.12 15.18 -17.29
CA CYS A 105 -12.16 15.28 -15.84
C CYS A 105 -11.20 14.33 -15.12
N LEU A 106 -10.52 14.92 -14.14
CA LEU A 106 -9.79 14.25 -13.08
C LEU A 106 -10.76 13.44 -12.23
N TRP A 107 -10.58 12.12 -12.17
CA TRP A 107 -11.33 11.25 -11.26
C TRP A 107 -10.64 11.19 -9.91
N LYS A 108 -11.42 11.28 -8.84
CA LYS A 108 -10.93 11.21 -7.47
C LYS A 108 -11.30 9.86 -6.88
N TYR A 109 -10.41 9.30 -6.07
CA TYR A 109 -10.75 8.14 -5.26
C TYR A 109 -11.57 8.61 -4.06
N ASP A 110 -12.78 8.10 -3.89
CA ASP A 110 -13.72 8.64 -2.89
C ASP A 110 -13.20 8.58 -1.44
N LYS A 111 -12.36 7.59 -1.13
CA LYS A 111 -11.76 7.46 0.21
C LYS A 111 -10.49 8.31 0.40
N ASP A 112 -9.88 8.76 -0.69
CA ASP A 112 -8.74 9.66 -0.66
C ASP A 112 -8.78 10.58 -1.88
N THR A 113 -9.41 11.74 -1.72
CA THR A 113 -9.64 12.67 -2.84
C THR A 113 -8.36 13.30 -3.40
N ASP A 114 -7.25 13.16 -2.68
CA ASP A 114 -5.92 13.58 -3.16
C ASP A 114 -5.33 12.55 -4.14
N LEU A 115 -5.75 11.28 -4.06
CA LEU A 115 -5.47 10.27 -5.06
C LEU A 115 -6.42 10.43 -6.25
N THR A 116 -5.83 10.76 -7.39
CA THR A 116 -6.58 11.10 -8.60
C THR A 116 -6.09 10.35 -9.82
N TYR A 117 -6.96 10.19 -10.81
CA TYR A 117 -6.67 9.56 -12.09
C TYR A 117 -7.09 10.46 -13.24
N GLN A 118 -6.21 10.61 -14.22
CA GLN A 118 -6.52 11.29 -15.48
C GLN A 118 -6.40 10.30 -16.64
N TYR A 119 -7.47 10.20 -17.44
CA TYR A 119 -7.53 9.32 -18.59
C TYR A 119 -6.36 9.55 -19.55
N GLY A 120 -5.70 8.46 -19.95
CA GLY A 120 -4.51 8.49 -20.81
C GLY A 120 -3.23 9.02 -20.17
N LYS A 121 -3.27 9.61 -18.96
CA LYS A 121 -2.08 10.17 -18.27
C LYS A 121 -1.66 9.37 -17.05
N GLY A 122 -2.61 8.83 -16.28
CA GLY A 122 -2.33 7.96 -15.13
C GLY A 122 -2.75 8.54 -13.78
N TRP A 123 -2.11 8.07 -12.71
CA TRP A 123 -2.44 8.38 -11.32
C TRP A 123 -1.55 9.50 -10.76
N PHE A 124 -2.13 10.36 -9.91
CA PHE A 124 -1.48 11.48 -9.25
C PHE A 124 -1.90 11.51 -7.78
N TYR A 125 -1.07 12.09 -6.92
CA TYR A 125 -1.37 12.26 -5.51
C TYR A 125 -1.07 13.69 -5.06
N ASN A 126 -1.90 14.26 -4.19
CA ASN A 126 -1.68 15.58 -3.56
C ASN A 126 -1.30 16.70 -4.55
N ASN A 127 -2.01 16.77 -5.68
CA ASN A 127 -1.78 17.75 -6.76
C ASN A 127 -0.35 17.73 -7.35
N GLU A 128 0.37 16.62 -7.23
CA GLU A 128 1.68 16.46 -7.84
C GLU A 128 1.62 16.64 -9.37
N ILE A 129 2.65 17.27 -9.92
CA ILE A 129 2.81 17.48 -11.37
C ILE A 129 3.16 16.16 -12.08
N ARG A 130 3.76 15.21 -11.36
CA ARG A 130 4.24 13.94 -11.90
C ARG A 130 3.32 12.78 -11.52
N LYS A 131 3.22 11.82 -12.43
CA LYS A 131 2.51 10.57 -12.20
C LYS A 131 3.20 9.76 -11.08
N ILE A 132 2.41 9.23 -10.15
CA ILE A 132 2.90 8.31 -9.12
C ILE A 132 3.09 6.88 -9.68
N SER A 133 3.92 6.08 -9.03
CA SER A 133 4.08 4.67 -9.39
C SER A 133 2.83 3.86 -9.02
N ASN A 134 2.64 2.71 -9.67
CA ASN A 134 1.54 1.80 -9.33
C ASN A 134 1.63 1.31 -7.88
N HIS A 135 2.84 1.08 -7.36
CA HIS A 135 3.05 0.66 -5.97
C HIS A 135 2.60 1.71 -4.97
N VAL A 136 2.89 3.00 -5.23
CA VAL A 136 2.43 4.10 -4.36
C VAL A 136 0.92 4.22 -4.41
N ARG A 137 0.32 4.17 -5.61
CA ARG A 137 -1.13 4.13 -5.78
C ARG A 137 -1.77 3.00 -4.98
N ASP A 138 -1.24 1.79 -5.12
CA ASP A 138 -1.79 0.60 -4.46
C ASP A 138 -1.68 0.73 -2.94
N ALA A 139 -0.55 1.21 -2.42
CA ALA A 139 -0.36 1.47 -0.99
C ALA A 139 -1.39 2.48 -0.44
N ILE A 140 -1.72 3.54 -1.17
CA ILE A 140 -2.75 4.50 -0.77
C ILE A 140 -4.13 3.84 -0.75
N ILE A 141 -4.48 3.06 -1.78
CA ILE A 141 -5.76 2.35 -1.84
C ILE A 141 -5.90 1.37 -0.66
N ILE A 142 -4.85 0.59 -0.40
CA ILE A 142 -4.78 -0.38 0.71
C ILE A 142 -4.86 0.32 2.07
N ALA A 143 -4.19 1.46 2.24
CA ALA A 143 -4.25 2.23 3.48
C ALA A 143 -5.67 2.73 3.80
N ASN A 144 -6.48 3.02 2.78
CA ASN A 144 -7.87 3.43 2.93
C ASN A 144 -8.87 2.26 2.81
N TYR A 145 -8.42 1.01 2.94
CA TYR A 145 -9.32 -0.14 3.00
C TYR A 145 -10.16 -0.09 4.28
N GLU A 146 -11.48 -0.19 4.14
CA GLU A 146 -12.42 -0.27 5.27
C GLU A 146 -13.04 -1.66 5.23
N ARG A 147 -13.11 -2.31 6.40
CA ARG A 147 -13.53 -3.70 6.55
C ARG A 147 -15.04 -3.86 6.68
#